data_AF-B0N2V9-F1
#
_entry.id   AF-B0N2V9-F1
#
_cell.length_a   1.000
_cell.length_b   1.000
_cell.length_c   1.000
_cell.angle_alpha   90.00
_cell.angle_beta   90.00
_cell.angle_gamma   90.00
#
_symmetry.space_group_name_H-M   'P 1'
#
loop_
_entity.id
_entity.type
_entity.pdbx_description
1 polymer ?
#
loop_
_entity_poly.entity_id
_entity_poly.type
_entity_poly.pdbx_seq_one_letter_code
_entity_poly.pdbx_strand_id
1 'polypeptide(L)'
;MNKAVFTVFFCGGIVKKHEIIGLLIILIISTVYSFTLPETSLNEIESDPQVKIIVEGKYNETLVFNSSPTIEDVFKALNTDNVYGFDQKTVLDSQTVFYIPINKNLISLNHASKEQLMTIKGIGPKTADKIIDYRNEHPFATIEEIKEVSGIGEKTYLRIRELLCL
;
A
#
# COMPACT_ATOMS: atom_id res chain seq x y z
N MET A 1 -24.01 -23.63 -6.95
CA MET A 1 -24.86 -23.21 -5.80
C MET A 1 -26.30 -23.62 -6.08
N ASN A 2 -27.00 -24.11 -5.05
CA ASN A 2 -28.26 -24.87 -5.09
C ASN A 2 -29.35 -24.33 -6.04
N LYS A 3 -29.89 -25.21 -6.91
CA LYS A 3 -31.20 -25.01 -7.53
C LYS A 3 -32.27 -25.28 -6.47
N ALA A 4 -32.83 -24.23 -5.87
CA ALA A 4 -34.00 -24.35 -5.02
C ALA A 4 -35.21 -24.67 -5.91
N VAL A 5 -35.59 -25.94 -5.95
CA VAL A 5 -36.86 -26.39 -6.53
C VAL A 5 -37.96 -26.01 -5.55
N PHE A 6 -38.71 -24.96 -5.86
CA PHE A 6 -39.88 -24.57 -5.07
C PHE A 6 -41.08 -25.43 -5.50
N THR A 7 -41.20 -26.61 -4.89
CA THR A 7 -42.37 -27.49 -5.08
C THR A 7 -43.55 -26.94 -4.29
N VAL A 8 -44.54 -26.37 -4.97
CA VAL A 8 -45.80 -25.94 -4.36
C VAL A 8 -46.74 -27.15 -4.27
N PHE A 9 -46.97 -27.66 -3.05
CA PHE A 9 -48.00 -28.67 -2.78
C PHE A 9 -49.39 -28.02 -2.82
N PHE A 10 -50.19 -28.33 -3.85
CA PHE A 10 -51.61 -28.00 -3.87
C PHE A 10 -52.43 -29.14 -3.25
N CYS A 11 -52.91 -28.94 -2.02
CA CYS A 11 -53.93 -29.79 -1.41
C CYS A 11 -55.29 -29.48 -2.08
N GLY A 12 -56.01 -30.52 -2.52
CA GLY A 12 -57.17 -30.45 -3.41
C GLY A 12 -58.39 -29.73 -2.84
N GLY A 13 -58.44 -28.40 -2.99
CA GLY A 13 -59.62 -27.56 -2.80
C GLY A 13 -59.91 -26.72 -4.05
N ILE A 14 -61.19 -26.42 -4.29
CA ILE A 14 -61.64 -25.57 -5.41
C ILE A 14 -61.12 -24.15 -5.19
N VAL A 15 -60.03 -23.79 -5.87
CA VAL A 15 -59.40 -22.47 -5.79
C VAL A 15 -60.35 -21.40 -6.32
N LYS A 16 -60.61 -20.35 -5.54
CA LYS A 16 -61.57 -19.31 -5.94
C LYS A 16 -60.97 -18.46 -7.06
N LYS A 17 -61.80 -17.96 -7.99
CA LYS A 17 -61.36 -17.22 -9.19
C LYS A 17 -60.39 -16.05 -8.91
N HIS A 18 -60.49 -15.39 -7.76
CA HIS A 18 -59.59 -14.30 -7.36
C HIS A 18 -58.22 -14.77 -6.86
N GLU A 19 -58.11 -15.99 -6.31
CA GLU A 19 -56.81 -16.57 -5.89
C GLU A 19 -55.96 -16.94 -7.10
N ILE A 20 -56.58 -17.40 -8.20
CA ILE A 20 -55.89 -17.66 -9.47
C ILE A 20 -55.36 -16.35 -10.08
N ILE A 21 -56.16 -15.28 -10.01
CA ILE A 21 -55.75 -13.94 -10.49
C ILE A 21 -54.57 -13.43 -9.64
N GLY A 22 -54.61 -13.63 -8.32
CA GLY A 22 -53.51 -13.26 -7.42
C GLY A 22 -52.20 -13.98 -7.74
N LEU A 23 -52.25 -15.30 -7.97
CA LEU A 23 -51.08 -16.09 -8.36
C LEU A 23 -50.48 -15.63 -9.70
N LEU A 24 -51.33 -15.27 -10.66
CA LEU A 24 -50.91 -14.82 -11.98
C LEU A 24 -50.25 -13.44 -11.92
N ILE A 25 -50.73 -12.53 -11.06
CA ILE A 25 -50.09 -11.23 -10.81
C ILE A 25 -48.72 -11.38 -10.14
N ILE A 26 -48.59 -12.27 -9.14
CA ILE A 26 -47.30 -12.53 -8.46
C ILE A 26 -46.29 -13.11 -9.45
N LEU A 27 -46.72 -14.02 -10.34
CA LEU A 27 -45.87 -14.58 -11.38
C LEU A 27 -45.41 -13.51 -12.37
N ILE A 28 -46.30 -12.61 -12.80
CA ILE A 28 -45.94 -11.49 -13.67
C ILE A 28 -44.94 -10.56 -12.98
N ILE A 29 -45.21 -10.14 -11.73
CA ILE A 29 -44.29 -9.27 -10.97
C ILE A 29 -42.92 -9.94 -10.82
N SER A 30 -42.86 -11.24 -10.54
CA SER A 30 -41.62 -12.00 -10.46
C SER A 30 -40.86 -12.06 -11.79
N THR A 31 -41.57 -12.27 -12.92
CA THR A 31 -40.94 -12.24 -14.25
C THR A 31 -40.42 -10.87 -14.62
N VAL A 32 -41.15 -9.79 -14.28
CA VAL A 32 -40.70 -8.41 -14.48
C VAL A 32 -39.49 -8.11 -13.60
N TYR A 33 -39.49 -8.54 -12.33
CA TYR A 33 -38.36 -8.36 -11.42
C TYR A 33 -37.10 -9.05 -11.95
N SER A 34 -37.25 -10.25 -12.51
CA SER A 34 -36.15 -11.00 -13.13
C SER A 34 -35.61 -10.31 -14.39
N PHE A 35 -36.46 -9.59 -15.12
CA PHE A 35 -36.08 -8.87 -16.34
C PHE A 35 -35.41 -7.52 -16.07
N THR A 36 -35.69 -6.90 -14.91
CA THR A 36 -35.10 -5.62 -14.50
C THR A 36 -33.85 -5.75 -13.64
N LEU A 37 -33.42 -6.97 -13.29
CA LEU A 37 -32.10 -7.13 -12.66
C LEU A 37 -31.07 -6.75 -13.73
N PRO A 38 -30.31 -5.65 -13.55
CA PRO A 38 -29.17 -5.43 -14.42
C PRO A 38 -28.29 -6.67 -14.28
N GLU A 39 -27.88 -7.26 -15.40
CA GLU A 39 -26.70 -8.12 -15.34
C GLU A 39 -25.60 -7.24 -14.77
N THR A 40 -25.21 -7.49 -13.52
CA THR A 40 -23.99 -6.92 -12.99
C THR A 40 -22.91 -7.42 -13.93
N SER A 41 -22.47 -6.57 -14.86
CA SER A 41 -21.22 -6.81 -15.54
C SER A 41 -20.21 -6.89 -14.42
N LEU A 42 -19.71 -8.09 -14.17
CA LEU A 42 -18.40 -8.23 -13.56
C LEU A 42 -17.49 -7.57 -14.58
N ASN A 43 -17.33 -6.25 -14.48
CA ASN A 43 -16.10 -5.63 -14.91
C ASN A 43 -15.07 -6.42 -14.11
N GLU A 44 -14.35 -7.31 -14.78
CA GLU A 44 -13.11 -7.82 -14.27
C GLU A 44 -12.37 -6.58 -13.76
N ILE A 45 -12.33 -6.43 -12.43
CA ILE A 45 -11.29 -5.62 -11.85
C ILE A 45 -10.08 -6.42 -12.25
N GLU A 46 -9.42 -5.98 -13.32
CA GLU A 46 -8.08 -6.39 -13.67
C GLU A 46 -7.25 -5.98 -12.46
N SER A 47 -7.20 -6.89 -11.48
CA SER A 47 -6.36 -6.78 -10.31
C SER A 47 -4.96 -7.07 -10.82
N ASP A 48 -4.41 -6.15 -11.60
CA ASP A 48 -3.00 -6.00 -11.74
C ASP A 48 -2.57 -5.28 -10.46
N PRO A 49 -1.94 -5.94 -9.48
CA PRO A 49 -1.43 -5.26 -8.30
C PRO A 49 -0.22 -4.43 -8.73
N GLN A 50 -0.46 -3.33 -9.44
CA GLN A 50 0.57 -2.38 -9.79
C GLN A 50 1.10 -1.78 -8.49
N VAL A 51 2.31 -2.18 -8.13
CA VAL A 51 3.05 -1.65 -6.99
C VAL A 51 3.55 -0.26 -7.39
N LYS A 52 2.98 0.76 -6.74
CA LYS A 52 3.38 2.16 -6.93
C LYS A 52 4.43 2.52 -5.88
N ILE A 53 5.61 2.94 -6.34
CA ILE A 53 6.68 3.48 -5.51
C ILE A 53 6.75 4.98 -5.78
N ILE A 54 6.59 5.78 -4.73
CA ILE A 54 6.70 7.24 -4.82
C ILE A 54 8.14 7.59 -4.49
N VAL A 55 8.89 8.10 -5.47
CA VAL A 55 10.27 8.54 -5.25
C VAL A 55 10.25 10.04 -4.97
N GLU A 56 10.84 10.45 -3.84
CA GLU A 56 10.93 11.86 -3.42
C GLU A 56 12.39 12.33 -3.28
N GLY A 57 12.61 13.64 -3.38
CA GLY A 57 13.92 14.27 -3.14
C GLY A 57 14.63 14.64 -4.45
N LYS A 58 15.66 13.88 -4.82
CA LYS A 58 16.38 14.08 -6.10
C LYS A 58 15.46 13.85 -7.30
N TYR A 59 14.54 12.91 -7.17
CA TYR A 59 13.47 12.61 -8.13
C TYR A 59 12.14 12.88 -7.44
N ASN A 60 11.13 13.28 -8.20
CA ASN A 60 9.78 13.53 -7.68
C ASN A 60 8.78 12.90 -8.65
N GLU A 61 8.81 11.57 -8.74
CA GLU A 61 8.03 10.78 -9.68
C GLU A 61 7.45 9.52 -9.04
N THR A 62 6.40 8.97 -9.65
CA THR A 62 5.80 7.71 -9.21
C THR A 62 6.15 6.63 -10.22
N LEU A 63 6.89 5.62 -9.75
CA LEU A 63 7.23 4.45 -10.54
C LEU A 63 6.19 3.35 -10.32
N VAL A 64 5.85 2.64 -11.38
CA VAL A 64 4.83 1.60 -11.38
C VAL A 64 5.50 0.28 -11.78
N PHE A 65 5.33 -0.73 -10.94
CA PHE A 65 5.89 -2.07 -11.14
C PHE A 65 4.78 -3.12 -11.08
N ASN A 66 4.95 -4.21 -11.84
CA ASN A 66 3.99 -5.31 -11.87
C ASN A 66 4.12 -6.23 -10.63
N SER A 67 5.17 -6.06 -9.84
CA SER A 67 5.47 -6.82 -8.61
C SER A 67 6.25 -5.92 -7.63
N SER A 68 6.41 -6.34 -6.38
CA SER A 68 7.24 -5.65 -5.39
C SER A 68 8.67 -5.51 -5.93
N PRO A 69 9.14 -4.28 -6.24
CA PRO A 69 10.44 -4.08 -6.84
C PRO A 69 11.54 -4.16 -5.78
N THR A 70 12.76 -4.48 -6.22
CA THR A 70 13.94 -4.27 -5.40
C THR A 70 14.41 -2.82 -5.49
N ILE A 71 15.27 -2.41 -4.56
CA ILE A 71 15.98 -1.13 -4.67
C ILE A 71 16.78 -1.06 -5.98
N GLU A 72 17.37 -2.17 -6.45
CA GLU A 72 18.04 -2.23 -7.76
C GLU A 72 17.10 -1.88 -8.92
N ASP A 73 15.88 -2.42 -8.92
CA ASP A 73 14.87 -2.15 -9.96
C ASP A 73 14.48 -0.67 -10.01
N VAL A 74 14.37 -0.02 -8.83
CA VAL A 74 14.12 1.42 -8.73
C VAL A 74 15.27 2.23 -9.31
N PHE A 75 16.52 1.93 -8.91
CA PHE A 75 17.70 2.64 -9.43
C PHE A 75 17.87 2.47 -10.94
N LYS A 76 17.58 1.27 -11.46
CA LYS A 76 17.59 0.98 -12.88
C LYS A 76 16.51 1.76 -13.63
N ALA A 77 15.28 1.84 -13.09
CA ALA A 77 14.22 2.65 -13.68
C ALA A 77 14.58 4.14 -13.75
N LEU A 78 15.30 4.64 -12.74
CA LEU A 78 15.78 6.03 -12.67
C LEU A 78 17.07 6.29 -13.47
N ASN A 79 17.66 5.26 -14.09
CA ASN A 79 18.96 5.31 -14.78
C ASN A 79 20.08 5.95 -13.92
N THR A 80 20.18 5.55 -12.64
CA THR A 80 21.17 6.14 -11.72
C THR A 80 21.83 5.09 -10.82
N ASP A 81 23.07 5.36 -10.40
CA ASP A 81 23.82 4.47 -9.52
C ASP A 81 23.44 4.68 -8.05
N ASN A 82 23.53 3.61 -7.27
CA ASN A 82 23.30 3.64 -5.83
C ASN A 82 24.52 4.18 -5.07
N VAL A 83 24.67 5.51 -5.06
CA VAL A 83 25.77 6.23 -4.38
C VAL A 83 25.47 6.47 -2.89
N TYR A 84 24.28 6.09 -2.41
CA TYR A 84 23.75 6.48 -1.10
C TYR A 84 23.76 5.36 -0.05
N GLY A 85 24.36 4.20 -0.37
CA GLY A 85 24.53 3.10 0.57
C GLY A 85 23.29 2.21 0.76
N PHE A 86 22.29 2.31 -0.12
CA PHE A 86 21.12 1.43 -0.02
C PHE A 86 21.50 -0.03 -0.28
N ASP A 87 20.83 -0.99 0.38
CA ASP A 87 20.97 -2.40 0.02
C ASP A 87 20.14 -2.71 -1.24
N GLN A 88 20.81 -3.05 -2.33
CA GLN A 88 20.20 -3.30 -3.64
C GLN A 88 19.18 -4.45 -3.61
N LYS A 89 19.32 -5.38 -2.66
CA LYS A 89 18.47 -6.58 -2.56
C LYS A 89 17.19 -6.36 -1.76
N THR A 90 17.06 -5.21 -1.08
CA THR A 90 15.87 -4.89 -0.31
C THR A 90 14.66 -4.80 -1.24
N VAL A 91 13.62 -5.57 -0.92
CA VAL A 91 12.33 -5.53 -1.60
C VAL A 91 11.48 -4.42 -0.98
N LEU A 92 10.91 -3.57 -1.82
CA LEU A 92 10.03 -2.48 -1.38
C LEU A 92 8.57 -2.92 -1.43
N ASP A 93 7.85 -2.66 -0.33
CA ASP A 93 6.42 -2.96 -0.23
C ASP A 93 5.57 -1.93 -0.97
N SER A 94 4.33 -2.30 -1.26
CA SER A 94 3.37 -1.42 -1.93
C SER A 94 3.11 -0.14 -1.12
N GLN A 95 3.16 1.01 -1.79
CA GLN A 95 2.95 2.36 -1.20
C GLN A 95 4.13 2.92 -0.40
N THR A 96 5.33 2.35 -0.55
CA THR A 96 6.54 2.91 0.04
C THR A 96 6.89 4.26 -0.61
N VAL A 97 7.05 5.29 0.23
CA VAL A 97 7.76 6.50 -0.16
C VAL A 97 9.25 6.18 -0.07
N PHE A 98 9.96 6.32 -1.18
CA PHE A 98 11.40 6.08 -1.27
C PHE A 98 12.13 7.41 -1.47
N TYR A 99 12.67 7.95 -0.39
CA TYR A 99 13.37 9.22 -0.44
C TYR A 99 14.84 9.05 -0.87
N ILE A 100 15.21 9.76 -1.94
CA ILE A 100 16.58 9.85 -2.44
C ILE A 100 17.12 11.26 -2.17
N PRO A 101 18.18 11.41 -1.36
CA PRO A 101 18.72 12.72 -1.00
C PRO A 101 19.39 13.42 -2.19
N ILE A 102 19.26 14.75 -2.21
CA ILE A 102 19.77 15.62 -3.29
C ILE A 102 21.29 15.87 -3.13
N ASN A 103 21.77 15.94 -1.89
CA ASN A 103 23.13 16.34 -1.55
C ASN A 103 24.09 15.15 -1.40
N LYS A 104 25.40 15.41 -1.39
CA LYS A 104 26.45 14.38 -1.22
C LYS A 104 27.07 14.33 0.17
N ASN A 105 26.94 15.39 0.97
CA ASN A 105 27.47 15.42 2.34
C ASN A 105 26.37 14.96 3.30
N LEU A 106 26.24 13.64 3.43
CA LEU A 106 25.16 12.98 4.15
C LEU A 106 25.72 12.20 5.34
N ILE A 107 24.86 11.97 6.32
CA ILE A 107 25.16 11.22 7.54
C ILE A 107 24.46 9.87 7.42
N SER A 108 25.25 8.80 7.41
CA SER A 108 24.75 7.42 7.29
C SER A 108 24.04 6.99 8.56
N LEU A 109 22.79 6.51 8.45
CA LEU A 109 22.05 5.95 9.57
C LEU A 109 22.69 4.66 10.09
N ASN A 110 23.24 3.81 9.20
CA ASN A 110 23.80 2.53 9.61
C ASN A 110 25.25 2.62 10.12
N HIS A 111 26.00 3.66 9.75
CA HIS A 111 27.43 3.75 10.04
C HIS A 111 27.88 5.00 10.80
N ALA A 112 27.07 6.06 10.90
CA ALA A 112 27.50 7.27 11.61
C ALA A 112 27.77 7.02 13.10
N SER A 113 28.74 7.74 13.65
CA SER A 113 28.99 7.80 15.09
C SER A 113 27.90 8.61 15.81
N LYS A 114 27.82 8.47 17.13
CA LYS A 114 26.89 9.25 17.96
C LYS A 114 27.11 10.75 17.78
N GLU A 115 28.37 11.18 17.73
CA GLU A 115 28.76 12.58 17.56
C GLU A 115 28.34 13.10 16.18
N GLN A 116 28.49 12.29 15.13
CA GLN A 116 28.03 12.64 13.79
C GLN A 116 26.51 12.81 13.74
N LEU A 117 25.74 11.88 14.32
CA LEU A 117 24.28 11.98 14.42
C LEU A 117 23.85 13.26 15.18
N MET A 118 24.58 13.62 16.24
CA MET A 118 24.31 14.83 17.02
C MET A 118 24.60 16.15 16.29
N THR A 119 25.29 16.12 15.14
CA THR A 119 25.43 17.32 14.29
C THR A 119 24.12 17.72 13.62
N ILE A 120 23.16 16.79 13.53
CA ILE A 120 21.87 17.01 12.90
C ILE A 120 20.97 17.83 13.83
N LYS A 121 20.54 19.00 13.37
CA LYS A 121 19.67 19.90 14.16
C LYS A 121 18.37 19.20 14.56
N GLY A 122 18.21 18.95 15.86
CA GLY A 122 17.03 18.28 16.42
C GLY A 122 17.31 16.85 16.90
N ILE A 123 18.52 16.32 16.66
CA ILE A 123 18.99 15.05 17.22
C ILE A 123 19.89 15.36 18.42
N GLY A 124 19.37 15.11 19.62
CA GLY A 124 20.14 15.21 20.86
C GLY A 124 20.80 13.88 21.25
N PRO A 125 21.60 13.84 22.32
CA PRO A 125 22.31 12.64 22.77
C PRO A 125 21.40 11.42 22.94
N LYS A 126 20.24 11.61 23.58
CA LYS A 126 19.25 10.54 23.80
C LYS A 126 18.63 10.02 22.49
N THR A 127 18.43 10.88 21.51
CA THR A 127 17.88 10.47 20.21
C THR A 127 18.95 9.74 19.41
N ALA A 128 20.19 10.22 19.43
CA ALA A 128 21.32 9.54 18.79
C ALA A 128 21.53 8.13 19.35
N ASP A 129 21.44 7.95 20.68
CA ASP A 129 21.48 6.62 21.30
C ASP A 129 20.38 5.71 20.77
N LYS A 130 19.13 6.19 20.71
CA LYS A 130 18.02 5.40 20.16
C LYS A 130 18.18 5.03 18.69
N ILE A 131 18.80 5.88 17.87
CA ILE A 131 19.10 5.55 16.46
C ILE A 131 20.11 4.41 16.41
N ILE A 132 21.14 4.46 17.26
CA ILE A 132 22.17 3.41 17.35
C ILE A 132 21.56 2.11 17.87
N ASP A 133 20.72 2.17 18.90
CA ASP A 133 20.01 1.01 19.44
C ASP A 133 19.11 0.39 18.37
N TYR A 134 18.33 1.22 17.66
CA TYR A 134 17.46 0.77 16.57
C TYR A 134 18.24 0.03 15.48
N ARG A 135 19.32 0.62 14.94
CA ARG A 135 20.08 -0.04 13.85
C ARG A 135 20.81 -1.32 14.27
N ASN A 136 21.09 -1.49 15.56
CA ASN A 136 21.70 -2.72 16.08
C ASN A 136 20.70 -3.89 16.07
N GLU A 137 19.41 -3.59 16.22
CA GLU A 137 18.32 -4.58 16.17
C GLU A 137 17.75 -4.73 14.75
N HIS A 138 17.59 -3.60 14.06
CA HIS A 138 16.93 -3.45 12.77
C HIS A 138 17.72 -2.45 11.89
N PRO A 139 18.66 -2.92 11.06
CA PRO A 139 19.37 -2.04 10.12
C PRO A 139 18.39 -1.28 9.23
N PHE A 140 18.64 0.01 9.02
CA PHE A 140 17.78 0.85 8.20
C PHE A 140 17.92 0.44 6.73
N ALA A 141 16.81 0.08 6.11
CA ALA A 141 16.73 -0.26 4.69
C ALA A 141 16.25 0.92 3.83
N THR A 142 15.54 1.87 4.45
CA THR A 142 15.08 3.13 3.86
C THR A 142 15.34 4.30 4.82
N ILE A 143 15.38 5.53 4.31
CA ILE A 143 15.58 6.71 5.17
C ILE A 143 14.33 6.99 6.01
N GLU A 144 13.15 6.66 5.48
CA GLU A 144 11.84 6.80 6.10
C GLU A 144 11.71 6.03 7.42
N GLU A 145 12.33 4.86 7.52
CA GLU A 145 12.31 4.00 8.71
C GLU A 145 12.85 4.70 9.96
N ILE A 146 13.61 5.79 9.83
CA ILE A 146 14.02 6.60 10.98
C ILE A 146 12.82 7.12 11.79
N LYS A 147 11.62 7.19 11.21
CA LYS A 147 10.38 7.56 11.91
C LYS A 147 9.94 6.54 12.95
N GLU A 148 10.40 5.30 12.85
CA GLU A 148 10.13 4.25 13.85
C GLU A 148 10.95 4.49 15.14
N VAL A 149 11.98 5.34 15.08
CA VAL A 149 12.77 5.71 16.25
C VAL A 149 12.01 6.68 17.15
N SER A 150 11.78 6.25 18.40
CA SER A 150 11.08 7.06 19.41
C SER A 150 11.67 8.47 19.60
N GLY A 151 10.88 9.49 19.28
CA GLY A 151 11.27 10.90 19.35
C GLY A 151 11.53 11.54 17.99
N ILE A 152 11.49 10.76 16.91
CA ILE A 152 11.58 11.24 15.53
C ILE A 152 10.19 11.10 14.89
N GLY A 153 9.40 12.17 14.97
CA GLY A 153 8.12 12.24 14.25
C GLY A 153 8.28 12.81 12.84
N GLU A 154 7.18 12.83 12.09
CA GLU A 154 7.09 13.35 10.72
C GLU A 154 7.76 14.73 10.54
N LYS A 155 7.49 15.67 11.45
CA LYS A 155 8.06 17.03 11.39
C LYS A 155 9.57 17.07 11.57
N THR A 156 10.13 16.12 12.31
CA THR A 156 11.58 16.01 12.49
C THR A 156 12.18 15.36 11.25
N TYR A 157 11.60 14.24 10.81
CA TYR A 157 11.98 13.52 9.58
C TYR A 157 12.08 14.47 8.38
N LEU A 158 11.02 15.21 8.06
CA LEU A 158 11.00 16.13 6.90
C LEU A 158 12.11 17.19 6.93
N ARG A 159 12.59 17.58 8.12
CA ARG A 159 13.66 18.57 8.29
C ARG A 159 15.05 17.98 8.10
N ILE A 160 15.22 16.69 8.38
CA ILE A 160 16.53 16.05 8.44
C ILE A 160 16.80 15.09 7.28
N ARG A 161 15.76 14.60 6.59
CA ARG A 161 15.89 13.58 5.53
C ARG A 161 16.91 13.94 4.44
N GLU A 162 17.02 15.23 4.09
CA GLU A 162 18.00 15.76 3.12
C GLU A 162 19.47 15.64 3.54
N LEU A 163 19.72 15.34 4.82
CA LEU A 163 21.04 15.19 5.41
C LEU A 163 21.41 13.72 5.67
N LEU A 164 20.53 12.77 5.35
CA LEU A 164 20.68 11.37 5.70
C LEU A 164 21.03 10.52 4.48
N CYS A 165 21.81 9.47 4.72
CA CYS A 165 21.96 8.32 3.82
C CYS A 165 21.91 7.03 4.65
N LEU A 166 22.06 5.88 4.00
CA LEU A 166 22.16 4.60 4.70
C LEU A 166 23.61 4.22 4.95
#